data_AF-A0A327NXL8-F1
#
_entry.id   AF-A0A327NXL8-F1
#
_cell.length_a   1.000
_cell.length_b   1.000
_cell.length_c   1.000
_cell.angle_alpha   90.00
_cell.angle_beta   90.00
_cell.angle_gamma   90.00
#
_symmetry.space_group_name_H-M   'P 1'
#
loop_
_entity.id
_entity.type
_entity.pdbx_description
1 polymer ?
#
loop_
_entity_poly.entity_id
_entity_poly.type
_entity_poly.pdbx_seq_one_letter_code
_entity_poly.pdbx_strand_id
1 'polypeptide(L)'
;MATFTIVAGARPNFMKIAPIIHQFIKKQQDGALVKFRLVHTGQHYDKKMSGDFFEQLNIPEPHANLGGGGGTQAEQTAAIMIAFEKELLVNRPDLVLVVGDVTSTLACSITAKKLQIDVAHVEGGIRSGDLTMPEEINRMVTDSITDHFFTTSEIANTNLRKSGFAEEKIHFVGNTMIDTLMAQMPRFQKPEGEIFENLATGNYFVMTMHRPANVDQEHKLKAMIDAILEGTKGLPIIFPVHPRTAKNLQSLGIDAPNLHLCEPLGYLEFNYLVKNAKGVITDSGGITEEASVMNVPCITLRDNTERPETIKLGTNELVGTDPAKLKPYLEKIMKGEWKQYQGIPLWDGKTAERIVAILLKPYPAG
;
A
#
# COMPACT_ATOMS: atom_id res chain seq x y z
N MET A 1 -6.68 -7.59 31.07
CA MET A 1 -6.19 -8.22 29.82
C MET A 1 -6.35 -7.18 28.74
N ALA A 2 -5.26 -6.73 28.13
CA ALA A 2 -5.33 -5.65 27.14
C ALA A 2 -6.16 -6.09 25.92
N THR A 3 -7.05 -5.23 25.44
CA THR A 3 -7.96 -5.47 24.33
C THR A 3 -7.73 -4.43 23.24
N PHE A 4 -7.36 -4.88 22.05
CA PHE A 4 -7.08 -4.02 20.90
C PHE A 4 -8.17 -4.15 19.84
N THR A 5 -8.57 -3.06 19.21
CA THR A 5 -9.42 -3.11 18.01
C THR A 5 -8.61 -2.72 16.79
N ILE A 6 -8.42 -3.64 15.85
CA ILE A 6 -7.69 -3.47 14.60
C ILE A 6 -8.71 -3.16 13.50
N VAL A 7 -8.52 -2.05 12.79
CA VAL A 7 -9.45 -1.57 11.76
C VAL A 7 -8.89 -1.82 10.37
N ALA A 8 -9.73 -2.32 9.46
CA ALA A 8 -9.44 -2.34 8.03
C ALA A 8 -10.69 -2.00 7.21
N GLY A 9 -10.53 -1.27 6.11
CA GLY A 9 -11.65 -0.91 5.23
C GLY A 9 -11.42 -1.16 3.75
N ALA A 10 -10.16 -1.31 3.35
CA ALA A 10 -9.76 -1.44 1.95
C ALA A 10 -8.67 -2.50 1.78
N ARG A 11 -8.47 -2.95 0.53
CA ARG A 11 -7.41 -3.90 0.15
C ARG A 11 -6.02 -3.51 0.69
N PRO A 12 -5.54 -2.25 0.58
CA PRO A 12 -4.25 -1.87 1.15
C PRO A 12 -4.16 -2.01 2.67
N ASN A 13 -5.29 -1.95 3.39
CA ASN A 13 -5.28 -2.18 4.84
C ASN A 13 -5.06 -3.65 5.17
N PHE A 14 -5.69 -4.59 4.43
CA PHE A 14 -5.55 -6.03 4.68
C PHE A 14 -4.09 -6.48 4.65
N MET A 15 -3.35 -5.99 3.64
CA MET A 15 -1.91 -6.21 3.52
C MET A 15 -1.12 -5.74 4.74
N LYS A 16 -1.55 -4.66 5.40
CA LYS A 16 -0.87 -4.07 6.56
C LYS A 16 -1.27 -4.73 7.88
N ILE A 17 -2.53 -5.14 8.02
CA ILE A 17 -3.05 -5.75 9.25
C ILE A 17 -2.73 -7.24 9.36
N ALA A 18 -2.58 -7.97 8.24
CA ALA A 18 -2.31 -9.41 8.25
C ALA A 18 -1.12 -9.80 9.14
N PRO A 19 0.09 -9.22 8.96
CA PRO A 19 1.24 -9.60 9.78
C PRO A 19 1.06 -9.19 11.25
N ILE A 20 0.35 -8.10 11.53
CA ILE A 20 0.04 -7.66 12.90
C ILE A 20 -0.88 -8.67 13.59
N ILE A 21 -1.93 -9.13 12.91
CA ILE A 21 -2.86 -10.14 13.43
C ILE A 21 -2.13 -11.46 13.68
N HIS A 22 -1.32 -11.92 12.72
CA HIS A 22 -0.52 -13.14 12.90
C HIS A 22 0.38 -13.05 14.13
N GLN A 23 0.98 -11.88 14.36
CA GLN A 23 1.82 -11.65 15.52
C GLN A 23 1.02 -11.63 16.83
N PHE A 24 -0.19 -11.06 16.86
CA PHE A 24 -1.07 -11.17 18.04
C PHE A 24 -1.46 -12.63 18.32
N ILE A 25 -1.85 -13.39 17.30
CA ILE A 25 -2.18 -14.81 17.43
C ILE A 25 -0.99 -15.60 17.97
N LYS A 26 0.21 -15.38 17.43
CA LYS A 26 1.44 -16.00 17.93
C LYS A 26 1.68 -15.67 19.41
N LYS A 27 1.51 -14.41 19.82
CA LYS A 27 1.67 -14.02 21.23
C LYS A 27 0.61 -14.67 22.14
N GLN A 28 -0.61 -14.84 21.67
CA GLN A 28 -1.65 -15.58 22.40
C GLN A 28 -1.25 -17.06 22.57
N GLN A 29 -0.70 -17.68 21.53
CA GLN A 29 -0.18 -19.06 21.59
C GLN A 29 1.02 -19.19 22.54
N ASP A 30 1.86 -18.17 22.62
CA ASP A 30 2.99 -18.06 23.56
C ASP A 30 2.52 -17.76 25.01
N GLY A 31 1.21 -17.63 25.27
CA GLY A 31 0.64 -17.43 26.60
C GLY A 31 0.46 -15.95 27.02
N ALA A 32 0.66 -14.99 26.12
CA ALA A 32 0.40 -13.58 26.43
C ALA A 32 -1.09 -13.32 26.68
N LEU A 33 -1.40 -12.60 27.76
CA LEU A 33 -2.77 -12.21 28.10
C LEU A 33 -3.19 -10.97 27.29
N VAL A 34 -3.48 -11.19 26.02
CA VAL A 34 -3.95 -10.15 25.07
C VAL A 34 -5.16 -10.62 24.27
N LYS A 35 -6.07 -9.70 23.98
CA LYS A 35 -7.18 -9.89 23.05
C LYS A 35 -7.09 -8.87 21.92
N PHE A 36 -7.51 -9.27 20.73
CA PHE A 36 -7.75 -8.33 19.65
C PHE A 36 -9.12 -8.60 19.03
N ARG A 37 -9.71 -7.56 18.46
CA ARG A 37 -10.89 -7.62 17.58
C ARG A 37 -10.49 -7.06 16.23
N LEU A 38 -10.88 -7.74 15.16
CA LEU A 38 -10.77 -7.22 13.80
C LEU A 38 -12.11 -6.62 13.40
N VAL A 39 -12.13 -5.33 13.06
CA VAL A 39 -13.32 -4.62 12.57
C VAL A 39 -13.11 -4.24 11.11
N HIS A 40 -13.97 -4.76 10.25
CA HIS A 40 -14.04 -4.40 8.84
C HIS A 40 -15.03 -3.26 8.65
N THR A 41 -14.65 -2.12 8.08
CA THR A 41 -15.55 -0.96 7.98
C THR A 41 -16.59 -1.08 6.87
N GLY A 42 -16.33 -1.90 5.85
CA GLY A 42 -17.23 -2.10 4.72
C GLY A 42 -16.95 -1.20 3.51
N GLN A 43 -15.95 -0.31 3.59
CA GLN A 43 -15.63 0.68 2.55
C GLN A 43 -15.47 0.08 1.13
N HIS A 44 -14.82 -1.09 0.99
CA HIS A 44 -14.72 -1.84 -0.27
C HIS A 44 -15.25 -3.28 -0.17
N TYR A 45 -16.38 -3.50 0.50
CA TYR A 45 -16.89 -4.86 0.68
C TYR A 45 -17.62 -5.40 -0.56
N ASP A 46 -16.84 -5.90 -1.51
CA ASP A 46 -17.26 -7.01 -2.37
C ASP A 46 -16.79 -8.31 -1.70
N LYS A 47 -17.74 -9.20 -1.34
CA LYS A 47 -17.45 -10.49 -0.68
C LYS A 47 -16.43 -11.32 -1.46
N LYS A 48 -16.49 -11.28 -2.79
CA LYS A 48 -15.59 -12.06 -3.64
C LYS A 48 -14.17 -11.48 -3.56
N MET A 49 -14.03 -10.17 -3.78
CA MET A 49 -12.73 -9.51 -3.81
C MET A 49 -12.06 -9.43 -2.43
N SER A 50 -12.81 -9.13 -1.36
CA SER A 50 -12.26 -9.07 -0.01
C SER A 50 -11.98 -10.47 0.55
N GLY A 51 -12.83 -11.46 0.24
CA GLY A 51 -12.65 -12.85 0.66
C GLY A 51 -11.34 -13.45 0.16
N ASP A 52 -11.01 -13.22 -1.12
CA ASP A 52 -9.76 -13.71 -1.72
C ASP A 52 -8.53 -13.19 -0.96
N PHE A 53 -8.53 -11.93 -0.49
CA PHE A 53 -7.42 -11.39 0.32
C PHE A 53 -7.36 -11.99 1.71
N PHE A 54 -8.50 -12.21 2.37
CA PHE A 54 -8.52 -12.83 3.69
C PHE A 54 -7.96 -14.25 3.62
N GLU A 55 -8.35 -15.02 2.61
CA GLU A 55 -7.82 -16.36 2.37
C GLU A 55 -6.33 -16.34 2.01
N GLN A 56 -5.92 -15.55 1.01
CA GLN A 56 -4.53 -15.49 0.55
C GLN A 56 -3.55 -15.05 1.65
N LEU A 57 -3.98 -14.10 2.49
CA LEU A 57 -3.19 -13.54 3.58
C LEU A 57 -3.42 -14.26 4.92
N ASN A 58 -4.23 -15.33 4.96
CA ASN A 58 -4.60 -16.05 6.19
C ASN A 58 -5.09 -15.09 7.30
N ILE A 59 -5.95 -14.13 6.97
CA ILE A 59 -6.58 -13.23 7.93
C ILE A 59 -7.85 -13.91 8.45
N PRO A 60 -8.08 -13.98 9.77
CA PRO A 60 -9.33 -14.52 10.32
C PRO A 60 -10.52 -13.65 9.94
N GLU A 61 -11.72 -14.23 9.95
CA GLU A 61 -12.96 -13.47 9.75
C GLU A 61 -13.06 -12.27 10.72
N PRO A 62 -13.57 -11.13 10.25
CA PRO A 62 -13.72 -9.96 11.09
C PRO A 62 -14.77 -10.23 12.18
N HIS A 63 -14.51 -9.71 13.38
CA HIS A 63 -15.43 -9.81 14.52
C HIS A 63 -16.67 -8.91 14.32
N ALA A 64 -16.54 -7.86 13.50
CA ALA A 64 -17.64 -7.01 13.07
C ALA A 64 -17.39 -6.51 11.65
N ASN A 65 -18.46 -6.41 10.87
CA ASN A 65 -18.48 -5.68 9.60
C ASN A 65 -19.49 -4.54 9.70
N LEU A 66 -19.02 -3.30 9.55
CA LEU A 66 -19.83 -2.11 9.80
C LEU A 66 -20.76 -1.74 8.62
N GLY A 67 -20.51 -2.29 7.43
CA GLY A 67 -21.34 -2.01 6.24
C GLY A 67 -21.28 -0.56 5.74
N GLY A 68 -20.25 0.22 6.12
CA GLY A 68 -20.05 1.61 5.72
C GLY A 68 -19.50 1.79 4.30
N GLY A 69 -19.95 0.97 3.35
CA GLY A 69 -19.50 1.02 1.94
C GLY A 69 -20.32 1.99 1.07
N GLY A 70 -19.70 2.44 -0.03
CA GLY A 70 -20.36 3.25 -1.05
C GLY A 70 -20.57 4.73 -0.70
N GLY A 71 -21.15 5.48 -1.65
CA GLY A 71 -21.42 6.91 -1.52
C GLY A 71 -20.21 7.82 -1.79
N THR A 72 -20.43 9.12 -1.60
CA THR A 72 -19.39 10.15 -1.58
C THR A 72 -18.48 9.99 -0.35
N GLN A 73 -17.31 10.65 -0.36
CA GLN A 73 -16.37 10.62 0.78
C GLN A 73 -17.05 11.02 2.11
N ALA A 74 -17.96 12.00 2.08
CA ALA A 74 -18.67 12.46 3.27
C ALA A 74 -19.68 11.43 3.78
N GLU A 75 -20.47 10.84 2.89
CA GLU A 75 -21.46 9.80 3.25
C GLU A 75 -20.77 8.57 3.83
N GLN A 76 -19.69 8.11 3.18
CA GLN A 76 -18.89 7.00 3.64
C GLN A 76 -18.27 7.26 5.02
N THR A 77 -17.67 8.44 5.21
CA THR A 77 -17.09 8.84 6.51
C THR A 77 -18.16 8.81 7.61
N ALA A 78 -19.31 9.43 7.38
CA ALA A 78 -20.40 9.48 8.36
C ALA A 78 -20.94 8.07 8.71
N ALA A 79 -21.15 7.22 7.69
CA ALA A 79 -21.65 5.87 7.89
C ALA A 79 -20.68 5.03 8.75
N ILE A 80 -19.37 5.08 8.44
CA ILE A 80 -18.35 4.38 9.22
C ILE A 80 -18.31 4.90 10.66
N MET A 81 -18.34 6.23 10.85
CA MET A 81 -18.29 6.82 12.19
C MET A 81 -19.46 6.36 13.08
N ILE A 82 -20.70 6.40 12.55
CA ILE A 82 -21.92 5.99 13.28
C ILE A 82 -21.86 4.51 13.65
N ALA A 83 -21.47 3.65 12.71
CA ALA A 83 -21.43 2.21 12.95
C ALA A 83 -20.28 1.83 13.90
N PHE A 84 -19.12 2.47 13.76
CA PHE A 84 -17.97 2.20 14.61
C PHE A 84 -18.18 2.68 16.06
N GLU A 85 -18.86 3.81 16.25
CA GLU A 85 -19.23 4.28 17.59
C GLU A 85 -20.08 3.23 18.33
N LYS A 86 -21.10 2.69 17.66
CA LYS A 86 -21.94 1.61 18.21
C LYS A 86 -21.11 0.37 18.58
N GLU A 87 -20.17 -0.01 17.72
CA GLU A 87 -19.27 -1.13 17.98
C GLU A 87 -18.39 -0.88 19.22
N LEU A 88 -17.79 0.31 19.34
CA LEU A 88 -16.94 0.66 20.49
C LEU A 88 -17.71 0.84 21.80
N LEU A 89 -18.99 1.20 21.75
CA LEU A 89 -19.85 1.27 22.95
C LEU A 89 -20.18 -0.12 23.52
N VAL A 90 -20.28 -1.14 22.65
CA VAL A 90 -20.53 -2.53 23.07
C VAL A 90 -19.23 -3.25 23.40
N ASN A 91 -18.19 -3.03 22.59
CA ASN A 91 -16.92 -3.76 22.63
C ASN A 91 -15.74 -2.80 22.85
N ARG A 92 -15.78 -2.02 23.93
CA ARG A 92 -14.77 -0.98 24.22
C ARG A 92 -13.36 -1.59 24.35
N PRO A 93 -12.40 -1.21 23.48
CA PRO A 93 -11.00 -1.62 23.60
C PRO A 93 -10.21 -0.65 24.48
N ASP A 94 -9.01 -1.05 24.86
CA ASP A 94 -8.01 -0.18 25.47
C ASP A 94 -7.35 0.73 24.41
N LEU A 95 -7.17 0.22 23.18
CA LEU A 95 -6.62 0.96 22.05
C LEU A 95 -7.23 0.53 20.72
N VAL A 96 -7.41 1.49 19.81
CA VAL A 96 -7.76 1.28 18.41
C VAL A 96 -6.52 1.44 17.54
N LEU A 97 -6.23 0.41 16.74
CA LEU A 97 -5.15 0.39 15.77
C LEU A 97 -5.71 0.64 14.36
N VAL A 98 -5.31 1.76 13.75
CA VAL A 98 -5.63 2.10 12.36
C VAL A 98 -4.38 1.99 11.48
N VAL A 99 -4.56 1.75 10.18
CA VAL A 99 -3.45 1.53 9.23
C VAL A 99 -3.62 2.39 7.97
N GLY A 100 -2.54 3.07 7.55
CA GLY A 100 -2.55 3.87 6.33
C GLY A 100 -3.58 5.00 6.36
N ASP A 101 -4.16 5.34 5.21
CA ASP A 101 -4.71 6.69 4.98
C ASP A 101 -6.06 6.72 4.27
N VAL A 102 -6.76 5.60 4.26
CA VAL A 102 -8.10 5.54 3.65
C VAL A 102 -9.14 6.21 4.55
N THR A 103 -10.32 6.48 4.01
CA THR A 103 -11.47 7.07 4.71
C THR A 103 -11.80 6.34 6.02
N SER A 104 -11.63 5.02 6.05
CA SER A 104 -11.78 4.20 7.26
C SER A 104 -10.79 4.57 8.37
N THR A 105 -9.54 4.84 8.03
CA THR A 105 -8.51 5.29 9.00
C THR A 105 -8.94 6.60 9.65
N LEU A 106 -9.36 7.57 8.83
CA LEU A 106 -9.84 8.87 9.29
C LEU A 106 -11.05 8.72 10.22
N ALA A 107 -12.10 8.07 9.73
CA ALA A 107 -13.37 7.93 10.42
C ALA A 107 -13.21 7.22 11.78
N CYS A 108 -12.51 6.08 11.79
CA CYS A 108 -12.33 5.31 13.01
C CYS A 108 -11.44 6.02 14.04
N SER A 109 -10.43 6.77 13.60
CA SER A 109 -9.58 7.55 14.51
C SER A 109 -10.37 8.66 15.21
N ILE A 110 -11.17 9.43 14.45
CA ILE A 110 -12.01 10.49 15.03
C ILE A 110 -12.99 9.91 16.04
N THR A 111 -13.69 8.83 15.68
CA THR A 111 -14.67 8.19 16.57
C THR A 111 -14.01 7.64 17.84
N ALA A 112 -12.89 6.94 17.74
CA ALA A 112 -12.17 6.40 18.89
C ALA A 112 -11.72 7.52 19.86
N LYS A 113 -11.13 8.60 19.31
CA LYS A 113 -10.67 9.73 20.12
C LYS A 113 -11.80 10.49 20.80
N LYS A 114 -12.95 10.65 20.13
CA LYS A 114 -14.15 11.26 20.75
C LYS A 114 -14.70 10.42 21.91
N LEU A 115 -14.51 9.11 21.88
CA LEU A 115 -14.86 8.19 22.96
C LEU A 115 -13.77 8.06 24.04
N GLN A 116 -12.69 8.85 23.95
CA GLN A 116 -11.54 8.80 24.85
C GLN A 116 -10.89 7.40 24.87
N ILE A 117 -10.68 6.83 23.69
CA ILE A 117 -9.94 5.60 23.48
C ILE A 117 -8.67 5.96 22.72
N ASP A 118 -7.54 5.37 23.13
CA ASP A 118 -6.26 5.63 22.50
C ASP A 118 -6.23 5.13 21.05
N VAL A 119 -5.52 5.86 20.20
CA VAL A 119 -5.33 5.52 18.80
C VAL A 119 -3.84 5.32 18.51
N ALA A 120 -3.51 4.15 17.98
CA ALA A 120 -2.24 3.95 17.29
C ALA A 120 -2.43 3.96 15.77
N HIS A 121 -1.58 4.73 15.10
CA HIS A 121 -1.56 4.86 13.65
C HIS A 121 -0.33 4.18 13.06
N VAL A 122 -0.56 3.06 12.39
CA VAL A 122 0.46 2.36 11.59
C VAL A 122 0.58 3.05 10.25
N GLU A 123 1.81 3.35 9.85
CA GLU A 123 2.14 4.22 8.71
C GLU A 123 1.93 5.72 8.97
N GLY A 124 1.92 6.13 10.24
CA GLY A 124 1.83 7.54 10.60
C GLY A 124 3.02 8.39 10.13
N GLY A 125 2.80 9.68 9.90
CA GLY A 125 3.85 10.67 9.60
C GLY A 125 4.26 10.81 8.12
N ILE A 126 3.73 9.98 7.23
CA ILE A 126 4.05 10.07 5.79
C ILE A 126 3.30 11.25 5.17
N ARG A 127 3.94 11.96 4.22
CA ARG A 127 3.37 13.18 3.63
C ARG A 127 3.68 13.24 2.15
N SER A 128 2.65 13.56 1.36
CA SER A 128 2.79 13.94 -0.05
C SER A 128 2.94 15.45 -0.23
N GLY A 129 2.37 16.25 0.69
CA GLY A 129 2.24 17.70 0.55
C GLY A 129 1.18 18.15 -0.45
N ASP A 130 0.46 17.22 -1.07
CA ASP A 130 -0.57 17.51 -2.09
C ASP A 130 -1.97 17.45 -1.47
N LEU A 131 -2.53 18.62 -1.14
CA LEU A 131 -3.87 18.73 -0.55
C LEU A 131 -5.01 18.43 -1.53
N THR A 132 -4.72 18.19 -2.80
CA THR A 132 -5.74 17.70 -3.74
C THR A 132 -5.99 16.19 -3.58
N MET A 133 -5.09 15.48 -2.91
CA MET A 133 -5.25 14.06 -2.58
C MET A 133 -6.10 13.89 -1.31
N PRO A 134 -7.25 13.18 -1.37
CA PRO A 134 -8.03 12.86 -0.18
C PRO A 134 -7.22 12.12 0.89
N GLU A 135 -6.29 11.26 0.48
CA GLU A 135 -5.41 10.50 1.38
C GLU A 135 -4.49 11.43 2.19
N GLU A 136 -4.02 12.54 1.63
CA GLU A 136 -3.21 13.50 2.39
C GLU A 136 -4.00 14.17 3.50
N ILE A 137 -5.25 14.54 3.22
CA ILE A 137 -6.17 15.09 4.22
C ILE A 137 -6.42 14.07 5.33
N ASN A 138 -6.67 12.80 4.96
CA ASN A 138 -6.89 11.72 5.91
C ASN A 138 -5.66 11.51 6.83
N ARG A 139 -4.44 11.52 6.27
CA ARG A 139 -3.18 11.41 7.02
C ARG A 139 -3.04 12.55 8.02
N MET A 140 -3.25 13.79 7.58
CA MET A 140 -3.11 14.97 8.43
C MET A 140 -4.08 14.95 9.61
N VAL A 141 -5.36 14.65 9.35
CA VAL A 141 -6.37 14.64 10.41
C VAL A 141 -6.15 13.46 11.35
N THR A 142 -5.86 12.26 10.83
CA THR A 142 -5.55 11.07 11.66
C THR A 142 -4.34 11.33 12.56
N ASP A 143 -3.26 11.87 11.99
CA ASP A 143 -2.04 12.13 12.76
C ASP A 143 -2.28 13.19 13.84
N SER A 144 -3.11 14.21 13.59
CA SER A 144 -3.38 15.27 14.57
C SER A 144 -4.02 14.80 15.88
N ILE A 145 -4.61 13.60 15.88
CA ILE A 145 -5.32 13.03 17.03
C ILE A 145 -4.75 11.68 17.48
N THR A 146 -3.64 11.22 16.91
CA THR A 146 -3.00 9.93 17.22
C THR A 146 -2.18 10.00 18.52
N ASP A 147 -2.22 8.94 19.32
CA ASP A 147 -1.45 8.81 20.56
C ASP A 147 -0.12 8.10 20.35
N HIS A 148 -0.09 7.12 19.45
CA HIS A 148 1.11 6.33 19.11
C HIS A 148 1.29 6.20 17.60
N PHE A 149 2.45 6.62 17.09
CA PHE A 149 2.81 6.52 15.69
C PHE A 149 3.74 5.34 15.46
N PHE A 150 3.33 4.41 14.60
CA PHE A 150 4.21 3.35 14.11
C PHE A 150 4.69 3.73 12.72
N THR A 151 5.91 4.25 12.64
CA THR A 151 6.44 4.88 11.44
C THR A 151 7.26 3.93 10.58
N THR A 152 7.27 4.23 9.28
CA THR A 152 7.84 3.38 8.23
C THR A 152 9.21 3.85 7.74
N SER A 153 9.59 5.09 8.06
CA SER A 153 10.87 5.68 7.66
C SER A 153 11.29 6.86 8.56
N GLU A 154 12.58 7.21 8.53
CA GLU A 154 13.12 8.38 9.23
C GLU A 154 12.54 9.70 8.73
N ILE A 155 12.06 9.73 7.48
CA ILE A 155 11.42 10.90 6.91
C ILE A 155 10.04 11.10 7.57
N ALA A 156 9.28 10.03 7.78
CA ALA A 156 8.04 10.09 8.55
C ALA A 156 8.28 10.53 10.01
N ASN A 157 9.34 10.01 10.66
CA ASN A 157 9.75 10.48 12.00
C ASN A 157 10.02 11.98 12.01
N THR A 158 10.78 12.47 11.03
CA THR A 158 11.13 13.88 10.91
C THR A 158 9.90 14.75 10.69
N ASN A 159 8.94 14.30 9.89
CA ASN A 159 7.68 15.01 9.67
C ASN A 159 6.89 15.16 10.97
N LEU A 160 6.75 14.08 11.75
CA LEU A 160 6.04 14.10 13.03
C LEU A 160 6.72 15.02 14.05
N ARG A 161 8.06 14.97 14.17
CA ARG A 161 8.82 15.89 15.02
C ARG A 161 8.59 17.34 14.63
N LYS A 162 8.60 17.66 13.33
CA LYS A 162 8.30 19.01 12.82
C LYS A 162 6.86 19.46 13.10
N SER A 163 5.92 18.52 13.14
CA SER A 163 4.53 18.77 13.55
C SER A 163 4.35 18.91 15.06
N GLY A 164 5.42 18.77 15.86
CA GLY A 164 5.41 19.00 17.30
C GLY A 164 5.02 17.77 18.14
N PHE A 165 5.00 16.57 17.54
CA PHE A 165 4.77 15.35 18.32
C PHE A 165 6.01 14.98 19.13
N ALA A 166 5.79 14.52 20.36
CA ALA A 166 6.83 14.12 21.28
C ALA A 166 7.45 12.77 20.88
N GLU A 167 8.74 12.58 21.17
CA GLU A 167 9.53 11.44 20.69
C GLU A 167 9.00 10.10 21.23
N GLU A 168 8.49 10.09 22.46
CA GLU A 168 7.91 8.91 23.11
C GLU A 168 6.68 8.36 22.39
N LYS A 169 6.02 9.17 21.55
CA LYS A 169 4.89 8.76 20.72
C LYS A 169 5.32 8.18 19.38
N ILE A 170 6.59 8.35 18.98
CA ILE A 170 7.09 7.99 17.65
C ILE A 170 7.88 6.69 17.75
N HIS A 171 7.37 5.65 17.10
CA HIS A 171 7.96 4.31 17.12
C HIS A 171 8.42 3.91 15.72
N PHE A 172 9.73 3.98 15.48
CA PHE A 172 10.29 3.53 14.20
C PHE A 172 10.32 2.00 14.13
N VAL A 173 9.44 1.43 13.33
CA VAL A 173 9.21 -0.04 13.28
C VAL A 173 9.41 -0.65 11.90
N GLY A 174 9.48 0.17 10.85
CA GLY A 174 9.51 -0.29 9.46
C GLY A 174 8.11 -0.36 8.84
N ASN A 175 7.95 -1.10 7.75
CA ASN A 175 6.72 -1.14 6.96
C ASN A 175 6.12 -2.55 6.90
N THR A 176 4.89 -2.72 7.40
CA THR A 176 4.18 -4.01 7.39
C THR A 176 3.83 -4.52 6.01
N MET A 177 3.83 -3.67 4.97
CA MET A 177 3.78 -4.13 3.58
C MET A 177 4.98 -5.04 3.26
N ILE A 178 6.15 -4.80 3.86
CA ILE A 178 7.35 -5.60 3.64
C ILE A 178 7.28 -6.93 4.40
N ASP A 179 6.71 -6.96 5.60
CA ASP A 179 6.38 -8.21 6.30
C ASP A 179 5.53 -9.11 5.40
N THR A 180 4.47 -8.55 4.81
CA THR A 180 3.58 -9.29 3.90
C THR A 180 4.31 -9.73 2.63
N LEU A 181 5.06 -8.83 1.98
CA LEU A 181 5.84 -9.16 0.79
C LEU A 181 6.79 -10.34 1.05
N MET A 182 7.58 -10.26 2.12
CA MET A 182 8.57 -11.30 2.45
C MET A 182 7.91 -12.62 2.80
N ALA A 183 6.78 -12.61 3.51
CA ALA A 183 6.01 -13.80 3.82
C ALA A 183 5.39 -14.46 2.57
N GLN A 184 4.99 -13.66 1.58
CA GLN A 184 4.36 -14.16 0.35
C GLN A 184 5.37 -14.48 -0.77
N MET A 185 6.59 -13.96 -0.72
CA MET A 185 7.61 -14.15 -1.76
C MET A 185 7.91 -15.62 -2.11
N PRO A 186 7.97 -16.57 -1.14
CA PRO A 186 8.13 -18.00 -1.44
C PRO A 186 6.90 -18.62 -2.13
N ARG A 187 5.74 -17.94 -2.09
CA ARG A 187 4.47 -18.39 -2.66
C ARG A 187 4.15 -17.74 -4.00
N PHE A 188 5.02 -16.88 -4.54
CA PHE A 188 4.82 -16.28 -5.86
C PHE A 188 4.64 -17.34 -6.94
N GLN A 189 3.67 -17.12 -7.84
CA GLN A 189 3.28 -18.10 -8.86
C GLN A 189 3.36 -17.47 -10.23
N LYS A 190 3.87 -18.20 -11.22
CA LYS A 190 3.84 -17.75 -12.60
C LYS A 190 2.37 -17.71 -13.06
N PRO A 191 1.86 -16.59 -13.60
CA PRO A 191 0.52 -16.56 -14.15
C PRO A 191 0.41 -17.48 -15.37
N GLU A 192 -0.79 -18.06 -15.57
CA GLU A 192 -1.09 -18.94 -16.69
C GLU A 192 -1.45 -18.16 -17.97
N GLY A 193 -1.05 -18.68 -19.13
CA GLY A 193 -1.39 -18.11 -20.44
C GLY A 193 -0.18 -17.94 -21.37
N GLU A 194 -0.44 -18.02 -22.67
CA GLU A 194 0.59 -17.99 -23.74
C GLU A 194 1.54 -16.78 -23.64
N ILE A 195 0.99 -15.61 -23.27
CA ILE A 195 1.80 -14.40 -23.11
C ILE A 195 2.86 -14.54 -22.02
N PHE A 196 2.56 -15.27 -20.94
CA PHE A 196 3.45 -15.43 -19.78
C PHE A 196 4.42 -16.58 -19.97
N GLU A 197 4.02 -17.63 -20.70
CA GLU A 197 4.87 -18.77 -21.03
C GLU A 197 6.15 -18.34 -21.75
N ASN A 198 6.02 -17.39 -22.67
CA ASN A 198 7.10 -16.87 -23.50
C ASN A 198 7.98 -15.80 -22.83
N LEU A 199 7.68 -15.40 -21.59
CA LEU A 199 8.49 -14.41 -20.87
C LEU A 199 9.76 -15.02 -20.29
N ALA A 200 10.90 -14.43 -20.64
CA ALA A 200 12.18 -14.72 -20.02
C ALA A 200 12.47 -13.72 -18.89
N THR A 201 12.95 -14.21 -17.74
CA THR A 201 13.37 -13.37 -16.60
C THR A 201 14.35 -12.29 -17.04
N GLY A 202 14.11 -11.05 -16.62
CA GLY A 202 14.93 -9.88 -16.94
C GLY A 202 14.78 -9.35 -18.36
N ASN A 203 13.85 -9.91 -19.16
CA ASN A 203 13.63 -9.56 -20.58
C ASN A 203 12.21 -9.09 -20.88
N TYR A 204 11.51 -8.52 -19.90
CA TYR A 204 10.22 -7.85 -20.12
C TYR A 204 10.01 -6.75 -19.08
N PHE A 205 9.07 -5.85 -19.35
CA PHE A 205 8.65 -4.81 -18.41
C PHE A 205 7.27 -5.12 -17.84
N VAL A 206 7.02 -4.66 -16.62
CA VAL A 206 5.67 -4.63 -16.04
C VAL A 206 5.23 -3.19 -15.97
N MET A 207 4.03 -2.91 -16.47
CA MET A 207 3.45 -1.58 -16.48
C MET A 207 2.14 -1.55 -15.69
N THR A 208 1.92 -0.49 -14.92
CA THR A 208 0.62 -0.20 -14.31
C THR A 208 0.33 1.29 -14.38
N MET A 209 -0.83 1.67 -14.90
CA MET A 209 -1.30 3.06 -14.95
C MET A 209 -2.80 3.09 -14.64
N HIS A 210 -3.19 3.87 -13.64
CA HIS A 210 -4.58 3.95 -13.19
C HIS A 210 -4.94 5.31 -12.57
N ARG A 211 -3.97 6.21 -12.35
CA ARG A 211 -4.24 7.54 -11.79
C ARG A 211 -4.82 8.47 -12.86
N PRO A 212 -5.85 9.26 -12.53
CA PRO A 212 -6.48 10.25 -13.42
C PRO A 212 -5.49 11.09 -14.23
N ALA A 213 -4.43 11.59 -13.57
CA ALA A 213 -3.39 12.42 -14.19
C ALA A 213 -2.69 11.76 -15.41
N ASN A 214 -2.66 10.43 -15.45
CA ASN A 214 -2.02 9.65 -16.50
C ASN A 214 -3.01 9.09 -17.52
N VAL A 215 -4.26 8.82 -17.14
CA VAL A 215 -5.22 8.07 -17.98
C VAL A 215 -6.38 8.88 -18.54
N ASP A 216 -6.69 10.06 -17.98
CA ASP A 216 -7.87 10.84 -18.38
C ASP A 216 -7.64 11.69 -19.64
N GLN A 217 -6.39 11.91 -20.02
CA GLN A 217 -6.04 12.70 -21.22
C GLN A 217 -5.46 11.78 -22.29
N GLU A 218 -6.30 11.38 -23.25
CA GLU A 218 -5.96 10.44 -24.34
C GLU A 218 -4.64 10.77 -25.04
N HIS A 219 -4.42 12.04 -25.39
CA HIS A 219 -3.17 12.48 -26.04
C HIS A 219 -1.95 12.26 -25.14
N LYS A 220 -2.05 12.56 -23.84
CA LYS A 220 -0.93 12.36 -22.90
C LYS A 220 -0.67 10.88 -22.65
N LEU A 221 -1.73 10.09 -22.50
CA LEU A 221 -1.64 8.65 -22.34
C LEU A 221 -0.96 8.01 -23.55
N LYS A 222 -1.37 8.37 -24.76
CA LYS A 222 -0.73 7.89 -26.00
C LYS A 222 0.74 8.30 -26.06
N ALA A 223 1.07 9.57 -25.82
CA ALA A 223 2.46 10.04 -25.85
C ALA A 223 3.34 9.33 -24.80
N MET A 224 2.79 9.03 -23.62
CA MET A 224 3.49 8.28 -22.59
C MET A 224 3.74 6.83 -23.03
N ILE A 225 2.73 6.16 -23.57
CA ILE A 225 2.87 4.78 -24.07
C ILE A 225 3.86 4.73 -25.25
N ASP A 226 3.81 5.67 -26.18
CA ASP A 226 4.75 5.76 -27.31
C ASP A 226 6.20 5.90 -26.80
N ALA A 227 6.43 6.76 -25.81
CA ALA A 227 7.76 6.94 -25.20
C ALA A 227 8.25 5.68 -24.47
N ILE A 228 7.35 4.95 -23.81
CA ILE A 228 7.65 3.66 -23.18
C ILE A 228 8.02 2.62 -24.24
N LEU A 229 7.24 2.51 -25.31
CA LEU A 229 7.47 1.58 -26.41
C LEU A 229 8.82 1.83 -27.09
N GLU A 230 9.16 3.09 -27.37
CA GLU A 230 10.46 3.47 -27.92
C GLU A 230 11.60 3.05 -26.98
N GLY A 231 11.51 3.40 -25.69
CA GLY A 231 12.59 3.17 -24.73
C GLY A 231 12.79 1.71 -24.31
N THR A 232 11.76 0.87 -24.43
CA THR A 232 11.83 -0.58 -24.13
C THR A 232 12.41 -1.41 -25.28
N LYS A 233 12.63 -0.81 -26.46
CA LYS A 233 13.32 -1.40 -27.62
C LYS A 233 12.76 -2.75 -28.06
N GLY A 234 11.43 -2.87 -28.06
CA GLY A 234 10.72 -4.08 -28.52
C GLY A 234 10.65 -5.22 -27.51
N LEU A 235 11.16 -5.05 -26.28
CA LEU A 235 10.91 -6.02 -25.22
C LEU A 235 9.41 -6.08 -24.86
N PRO A 236 8.88 -7.25 -24.48
CA PRO A 236 7.51 -7.39 -24.02
C PRO A 236 7.21 -6.46 -22.84
N ILE A 237 6.02 -5.87 -22.85
CA ILE A 237 5.46 -5.05 -21.77
C ILE A 237 4.16 -5.68 -21.34
N ILE A 238 4.12 -6.18 -20.11
CA ILE A 238 2.90 -6.72 -19.52
C ILE A 238 2.17 -5.59 -18.82
N PHE A 239 0.95 -5.31 -19.26
CA PHE A 239 0.12 -4.25 -18.70
C PHE A 239 -1.23 -4.82 -18.23
N PRO A 240 -1.35 -5.21 -16.95
CA PRO A 240 -2.63 -5.62 -16.37
C PRO A 240 -3.56 -4.41 -16.27
N VAL A 241 -4.70 -4.47 -16.97
CA VAL A 241 -5.66 -3.37 -17.07
C VAL A 241 -7.08 -3.85 -16.91
N HIS A 242 -7.93 -3.04 -16.29
CA HIS A 242 -9.36 -3.33 -16.27
C HIS A 242 -9.94 -3.29 -17.70
N PRO A 243 -10.92 -4.14 -18.06
CA PRO A 243 -11.51 -4.19 -19.40
C PRO A 243 -11.96 -2.83 -19.96
N ARG A 244 -12.42 -1.94 -19.08
CA ARG A 244 -12.78 -0.55 -19.44
C ARG A 244 -11.58 0.24 -19.97
N THR A 245 -10.44 0.19 -19.28
CA THR A 245 -9.21 0.86 -19.69
C THR A 245 -8.65 0.22 -20.95
N ALA A 246 -8.72 -1.12 -21.07
CA ALA A 246 -8.32 -1.82 -22.28
C ALA A 246 -9.07 -1.32 -23.53
N LYS A 247 -10.39 -1.10 -23.43
CA LYS A 247 -11.20 -0.51 -24.51
C LYS A 247 -10.77 0.92 -24.86
N ASN A 248 -10.52 1.75 -23.87
CA ASN A 248 -10.02 3.11 -24.10
C ASN A 248 -8.65 3.10 -24.80
N LEU A 249 -7.76 2.17 -24.43
CA LEU A 249 -6.46 2.00 -25.09
C LEU A 249 -6.61 1.55 -26.54
N GLN A 250 -7.55 0.66 -26.84
CA GLN A 250 -7.84 0.23 -28.21
C GLN A 250 -8.30 1.41 -29.10
N SER A 251 -9.06 2.37 -28.55
CA SER A 251 -9.46 3.56 -29.32
C SER A 251 -8.32 4.55 -29.60
N LEU A 252 -7.17 4.44 -28.92
CA LEU A 252 -6.02 5.33 -29.16
C LEU A 252 -5.20 4.96 -30.41
N GLY A 253 -5.53 3.84 -31.08
CA GLY A 253 -4.81 3.38 -32.27
C GLY A 253 -3.35 3.00 -32.00
N ILE A 254 -3.04 2.55 -30.79
CA ILE A 254 -1.71 2.05 -30.42
C ILE A 254 -1.55 0.65 -31.04
N ASP A 255 -0.76 0.56 -32.10
CA ASP A 255 -0.35 -0.71 -32.70
C ASP A 255 1.05 -1.08 -32.20
N ALA A 256 1.10 -1.96 -31.19
CA ALA A 256 2.32 -2.33 -30.51
C ALA A 256 2.32 -3.84 -30.19
N PRO A 257 2.96 -4.68 -31.03
CA PRO A 257 2.92 -6.14 -30.85
C PRO A 257 3.62 -6.62 -29.58
N ASN A 258 4.49 -5.79 -28.99
CA ASN A 258 5.17 -6.05 -27.72
C ASN A 258 4.43 -5.49 -26.50
N LEU A 259 3.26 -4.86 -26.65
CA LEU A 259 2.41 -4.41 -25.55
C LEU A 259 1.29 -5.43 -25.31
N HIS A 260 1.38 -6.15 -24.20
CA HIS A 260 0.42 -7.20 -23.85
C HIS A 260 -0.53 -6.70 -22.76
N LEU A 261 -1.75 -6.34 -23.17
CA LEU A 261 -2.83 -6.06 -22.23
C LEU A 261 -3.37 -7.38 -21.67
N CYS A 262 -3.49 -7.49 -20.36
CA CYS A 262 -4.07 -8.65 -19.70
C CYS A 262 -5.05 -8.22 -18.61
N GLU A 263 -5.89 -9.16 -18.16
CA GLU A 263 -6.78 -8.94 -17.03
C GLU A 263 -5.97 -8.68 -15.74
N PRO A 264 -6.54 -7.96 -14.75
CA PRO A 264 -5.88 -7.75 -13.47
C PRO A 264 -5.49 -9.06 -12.78
N LEU A 265 -4.22 -9.17 -12.40
CA LEU A 265 -3.65 -10.38 -11.80
C LEU A 265 -3.81 -10.41 -10.27
N GLY A 266 -3.82 -11.62 -9.70
CA GLY A 266 -3.74 -11.83 -8.26
C GLY A 266 -2.42 -11.33 -7.67
N TYR A 267 -2.36 -11.15 -6.34
CA TYR A 267 -1.16 -10.61 -5.68
C TYR A 267 0.11 -11.44 -5.93
N LEU A 268 -0.01 -12.78 -5.85
CA LEU A 268 1.11 -13.71 -6.01
C LEU A 268 1.64 -13.74 -7.45
N GLU A 269 0.74 -13.66 -8.43
CA GLU A 269 1.07 -13.64 -9.86
C GLU A 269 1.66 -12.31 -10.29
N PHE A 270 1.06 -11.21 -9.84
CA PHE A 270 1.54 -9.87 -10.13
C PHE A 270 2.96 -9.68 -9.61
N ASN A 271 3.23 -10.05 -8.35
CA ASN A 271 4.56 -9.92 -7.79
C ASN A 271 5.56 -10.96 -8.31
N TYR A 272 5.12 -12.13 -8.79
CA TYR A 272 5.97 -13.01 -9.59
C TYR A 272 6.49 -12.27 -10.83
N LEU A 273 5.60 -11.58 -11.56
CA LEU A 273 5.99 -10.82 -12.74
C LEU A 273 6.91 -9.66 -12.39
N VAL A 274 6.62 -8.90 -11.33
CA VAL A 274 7.49 -7.80 -10.89
C VAL A 274 8.88 -8.32 -10.54
N LYS A 275 8.98 -9.36 -9.70
CA LYS A 275 10.26 -9.94 -9.26
C LYS A 275 11.17 -10.35 -10.41
N ASN A 276 10.59 -10.83 -11.51
CA ASN A 276 11.31 -11.34 -12.67
C ASN A 276 11.41 -10.33 -13.82
N ALA A 277 10.90 -9.10 -13.66
CA ALA A 277 10.93 -8.07 -14.69
C ALA A 277 12.33 -7.47 -14.88
N LYS A 278 12.58 -6.93 -16.07
CA LYS A 278 13.72 -6.03 -16.35
C LYS A 278 13.55 -4.69 -15.62
N GLY A 279 12.31 -4.24 -15.51
CA GLY A 279 11.94 -3.03 -14.81
C GLY A 279 10.43 -2.85 -14.75
N VAL A 280 10.00 -2.00 -13.83
CA VAL A 280 8.61 -1.64 -13.61
C VAL A 280 8.39 -0.18 -13.97
N ILE A 281 7.27 0.11 -14.63
CA ILE A 281 6.82 1.47 -14.95
C ILE A 281 5.44 1.64 -14.33
N THR A 282 5.30 2.50 -13.33
CA THR A 282 4.10 2.50 -12.47
C THR A 282 3.68 3.90 -12.03
N ASP A 283 2.41 4.08 -11.72
CA ASP A 283 1.89 5.20 -10.94
C ASP A 283 1.31 4.75 -9.56
N SER A 284 1.56 3.49 -9.19
CA SER A 284 1.16 2.90 -7.91
C SER A 284 2.22 3.14 -6.86
N GLY A 285 1.82 3.66 -5.69
CA GLY A 285 2.72 3.84 -4.55
C GLY A 285 3.24 2.51 -3.99
N GLY A 286 2.35 1.53 -3.77
CA GLY A 286 2.72 0.25 -3.13
C GLY A 286 3.75 -0.54 -3.92
N ILE A 287 3.68 -0.52 -5.25
CA ILE A 287 4.62 -1.23 -6.13
C ILE A 287 6.05 -0.69 -5.96
N THR A 288 6.22 0.60 -5.68
CA THR A 288 7.56 1.19 -5.49
C THR A 288 8.29 0.63 -4.26
N GLU A 289 7.52 0.27 -3.23
CA GLU A 289 8.04 -0.33 -1.99
C GLU A 289 8.48 -1.77 -2.27
N GLU A 290 7.60 -2.55 -2.92
CA GLU A 290 7.82 -3.96 -3.23
C GLU A 290 8.98 -4.16 -4.24
N ALA A 291 9.01 -3.36 -5.31
CA ALA A 291 10.08 -3.38 -6.30
C ALA A 291 11.44 -3.02 -5.68
N SER A 292 11.47 -2.08 -4.72
CA SER A 292 12.70 -1.73 -4.02
C SER A 292 13.26 -2.91 -3.24
N VAL A 293 12.43 -3.59 -2.44
CA VAL A 293 12.88 -4.75 -1.64
C VAL A 293 13.26 -5.95 -2.51
N MET A 294 12.58 -6.14 -3.64
CA MET A 294 12.95 -7.17 -4.63
C MET A 294 14.15 -6.77 -5.50
N ASN A 295 14.71 -5.58 -5.31
CA ASN A 295 15.82 -5.02 -6.10
C ASN A 295 15.53 -4.96 -7.61
N VAL A 296 14.29 -4.61 -7.98
CA VAL A 296 13.84 -4.46 -9.37
C VAL A 296 13.82 -2.97 -9.73
N PRO A 297 14.39 -2.55 -10.88
CA PRO A 297 14.29 -1.18 -11.35
C PRO A 297 12.83 -0.69 -11.42
N CYS A 298 12.55 0.51 -10.90
CA CYS A 298 11.19 1.04 -10.86
C CYS A 298 11.17 2.51 -11.28
N ILE A 299 10.32 2.84 -12.25
CA ILE A 299 10.04 4.21 -12.69
C ILE A 299 8.64 4.58 -12.23
N THR A 300 8.53 5.66 -11.46
CA THR A 300 7.25 6.23 -11.03
C THR A 300 6.84 7.40 -11.91
N LEU A 301 5.67 7.27 -12.54
CA LEU A 301 5.02 8.28 -13.38
C LEU A 301 4.09 9.19 -12.55
N ARG A 302 4.66 9.87 -11.55
CA ARG A 302 3.97 10.83 -10.67
C ARG A 302 4.85 12.04 -10.43
N ASP A 303 4.23 13.20 -10.20
CA ASP A 303 4.96 14.43 -9.88
C ASP A 303 5.32 14.55 -8.39
N ASN A 304 4.71 13.73 -7.53
CA ASN A 304 5.00 13.65 -6.11
C ASN A 304 5.02 12.19 -5.61
N THR A 305 5.66 11.98 -4.46
CA THR A 305 5.59 10.72 -3.72
C THR A 305 5.68 10.96 -2.23
N GLU A 306 4.94 10.17 -1.48
CA GLU A 306 5.00 10.05 -0.03
C GLU A 306 6.09 9.08 0.44
N ARG A 307 6.81 8.42 -0.48
CA ARG A 307 7.88 7.42 -0.22
C ARG A 307 9.26 7.82 -0.75
N PRO A 308 9.83 8.97 -0.35
CA PRO A 308 11.15 9.40 -0.80
C PRO A 308 12.28 8.40 -0.48
N GLU A 309 12.13 7.53 0.51
CA GLU A 309 13.05 6.44 0.84
C GLU A 309 13.20 5.43 -0.31
N THR A 310 12.13 5.18 -1.09
CA THR A 310 12.21 4.31 -2.28
C THR A 310 13.06 4.92 -3.38
N ILE A 311 13.25 6.24 -3.37
CA ILE A 311 14.12 6.95 -4.32
C ILE A 311 15.55 7.02 -3.79
N LYS A 312 15.73 7.39 -2.52
CA LYS A 312 17.06 7.63 -1.94
C LYS A 312 17.82 6.34 -1.67
N LEU A 313 17.12 5.32 -1.19
CA LEU A 313 17.70 4.05 -0.74
C LEU A 313 17.12 2.85 -1.51
N GLY A 314 15.95 3.04 -2.14
CA GLY A 314 15.32 2.05 -2.98
C GLY A 314 15.77 2.07 -4.44
N THR A 315 15.04 1.36 -5.28
CA THR A 315 15.27 1.28 -6.74
C THR A 315 14.41 2.25 -7.54
N ASN A 316 13.54 3.03 -6.89
CA ASN A 316 12.55 3.85 -7.58
C ASN A 316 13.13 5.18 -8.10
N GLU A 317 12.72 5.62 -9.28
CA GLU A 317 12.97 6.98 -9.78
C GLU A 317 11.64 7.69 -10.06
N LEU A 318 11.47 8.90 -9.52
CA LEU A 318 10.28 9.72 -9.74
C LEU A 318 10.49 10.60 -10.97
N VAL A 319 9.86 10.23 -12.08
CA VAL A 319 10.12 10.84 -13.39
C VAL A 319 9.12 11.96 -13.72
N GLY A 320 7.96 11.96 -13.06
CA GLY A 320 6.86 12.87 -13.38
C GLY A 320 5.94 12.32 -14.46
N THR A 321 5.05 13.18 -14.94
CA THR A 321 4.02 12.84 -15.96
C THR A 321 4.38 13.32 -17.37
N ASP A 322 5.59 13.81 -17.58
CA ASP A 322 6.10 14.30 -18.87
C ASP A 322 6.84 13.16 -19.63
N PRO A 323 6.30 12.65 -20.76
CA PRO A 323 6.92 11.57 -21.53
C PRO A 323 8.35 11.87 -21.98
N ALA A 324 8.68 13.15 -22.23
CA ALA A 324 10.01 13.54 -22.70
C ALA A 324 11.12 13.24 -21.69
N LYS A 325 10.77 13.14 -20.40
CA LYS A 325 11.73 12.84 -19.31
C LYS A 325 12.07 11.37 -19.18
N LEU A 326 11.34 10.47 -19.85
CA LEU A 326 11.42 9.04 -19.60
C LEU A 326 12.66 8.39 -20.22
N LYS A 327 13.07 8.85 -21.40
CA LYS A 327 14.12 8.24 -22.23
C LYS A 327 15.44 7.96 -21.46
N PRO A 328 16.02 8.92 -20.70
CA PRO A 328 17.25 8.66 -19.96
C PRO A 328 17.13 7.55 -18.92
N TYR A 329 15.95 7.37 -18.31
CA TYR A 329 15.73 6.32 -17.31
C TYR A 329 15.59 4.95 -17.97
N LEU A 330 14.83 4.84 -19.05
CA LEU A 330 14.72 3.59 -19.80
C LEU A 330 16.08 3.18 -20.39
N GLU A 331 16.88 4.12 -20.90
CA GLU A 331 18.24 3.83 -21.37
C GLU A 331 19.13 3.26 -20.27
N LYS A 332 19.07 3.79 -19.04
CA LYS A 332 19.79 3.25 -17.88
C LYS A 332 19.37 1.81 -17.57
N ILE A 333 18.05 1.52 -17.55
CA ILE A 333 17.55 0.15 -17.33
C ILE A 333 18.07 -0.78 -18.43
N MET A 334 17.99 -0.35 -19.69
CA MET A 334 18.41 -1.16 -20.83
C MET A 334 19.92 -1.47 -20.83
N LYS A 335 20.75 -0.56 -20.32
CA LYS A 335 22.20 -0.77 -20.15
C LYS A 335 22.58 -1.55 -18.90
N GLY A 336 21.63 -1.83 -17.99
CA GLY A 336 21.93 -2.42 -16.68
C GLY A 336 22.63 -1.46 -15.71
N GLU A 337 22.53 -0.15 -15.96
CA GLU A 337 23.17 0.92 -15.17
C GLU A 337 22.21 1.47 -14.09
N TRP A 338 21.18 0.70 -13.73
CA TRP A 338 20.20 1.12 -12.74
C TRP A 338 20.73 0.99 -11.31
N LYS A 339 20.32 1.91 -10.44
CA LYS A 339 20.72 1.89 -9.03
C LYS A 339 20.20 0.64 -8.32
N GLN A 340 21.02 0.10 -7.43
CA GLN A 340 20.68 -1.06 -6.62
C GLN A 340 20.05 -0.62 -5.30
N TYR A 341 19.21 -1.49 -4.75
CA TYR A 341 18.67 -1.34 -3.40
C TYR A 341 19.79 -1.23 -2.37
N GLN A 342 19.80 -0.13 -1.60
CA GLN A 342 20.82 0.16 -0.60
C GLN A 342 20.44 -0.33 0.81
N GLY A 343 19.23 -0.90 0.98
CA GLY A 343 18.69 -1.24 2.28
C GLY A 343 17.95 -0.05 2.91
N ILE A 344 16.62 -0.11 2.92
CA ILE A 344 15.79 0.84 3.67
C ILE A 344 15.73 0.35 5.12
N PRO A 345 16.08 1.18 6.12
CA PRO A 345 16.13 0.73 7.51
C PRO A 345 14.80 0.15 8.00
N LEU A 346 14.88 -0.98 8.69
CA LEU A 346 13.75 -1.74 9.25
C LEU A 346 12.73 -2.28 8.25
N TRP A 347 13.00 -2.22 6.94
CA TRP A 347 12.25 -2.96 5.92
C TRP A 347 12.78 -4.40 5.83
N ASP A 348 12.78 -5.10 6.96
CA ASP A 348 13.38 -6.41 7.17
C ASP A 348 12.35 -7.53 7.43
N GLY A 349 11.07 -7.22 7.24
CA GLY A 349 9.96 -8.15 7.43
C GLY A 349 9.65 -8.47 8.89
N LYS A 350 10.06 -7.60 9.83
CA LYS A 350 9.84 -7.76 11.28
C LYS A 350 9.06 -6.60 11.90
N THR A 351 8.35 -5.81 11.10
CA THR A 351 7.62 -4.64 11.58
C THR A 351 6.50 -5.01 12.54
N ALA A 352 5.69 -6.03 12.23
CA ALA A 352 4.61 -6.48 13.09
C ALA A 352 5.11 -6.98 14.45
N GLU A 353 6.28 -7.66 14.48
CA GLU A 353 6.92 -8.08 15.73
C GLU A 353 7.21 -6.87 16.63
N ARG A 354 7.79 -5.80 16.06
CA ARG A 354 8.08 -4.57 16.80
C ARG A 354 6.82 -3.85 17.27
N ILE A 355 5.81 -3.72 16.42
CA ILE A 355 4.53 -3.08 16.76
C ILE A 355 3.90 -3.79 17.96
N VAL A 356 3.70 -5.11 17.88
CA VAL A 356 3.06 -5.87 18.96
C VAL A 356 3.92 -5.87 20.22
N ALA A 357 5.25 -5.94 20.11
CA ALA A 357 6.13 -5.84 21.27
C ALA A 357 6.00 -4.49 22.00
N ILE A 358 5.76 -3.39 21.28
CA ILE A 358 5.53 -2.07 21.87
C ILE A 358 4.15 -2.01 22.52
N LEU A 359 3.10 -2.46 21.82
CA LEU A 359 1.72 -2.46 22.33
C LEU A 359 1.54 -3.31 23.59
N LEU A 360 2.31 -4.39 23.73
CA LEU A 360 2.25 -5.27 24.90
C LEU A 360 3.06 -4.77 26.09
N LYS A 361 3.82 -3.67 25.96
CA LYS A 361 4.46 -3.06 27.14
C LYS A 361 3.37 -2.50 28.07
N PRO A 362 3.55 -2.56 29.39
CA PRO A 362 2.59 -1.99 30.32
C PRO A 362 2.39 -0.51 30.00
N TYR A 363 1.14 -0.13 29.76
CA TYR A 363 0.75 1.28 29.70
C TYR A 363 1.16 1.95 31.01
N PRO A 364 1.93 3.07 31.00
CA PRO A 364 1.91 3.95 32.15
C PRO A 364 0.47 4.44 32.30
N ALA A 365 -0.15 4.15 33.44
CA ALA A 365 -1.43 4.78 33.78
C ALA A 365 -1.17 6.29 33.83
N GLY A 366 -1.75 7.01 32.87
CA GLY A 366 -1.72 8.47 32.81
C GLY A 366 -2.60 9.08 33.90
#